data_AF-A0A763CMT8-F1
#
_entry.id   AF-A0A763CMT8-F1
#
_cell.length_a   1.000
_cell.length_b   1.000
_cell.length_c   1.000
_cell.angle_alpha   90.00
_cell.angle_beta   90.00
_cell.angle_gamma   90.00
#
_symmetry.space_group_name_H-M   'P 1'
#
loop_
_entity.id
_entity.type
_entity.pdbx_description
1 polymer ?
#
loop_
_entity_poly.entity_id
_entity_poly.type
_entity_poly.pdbx_seq_one_letter_code
_entity_poly.pdbx_strand_id
1 'polypeptide(L)'
;MSQNTTSLLALNGQVIPLQRLSVSVKLNIRDKDASGQSSSTATSEQGVKAKELQVSGLIPFNHPESLTLIFRLAEAKGSNGAQQVYRIGNLDARAVNMQQGIFSGAVGATPEQ
;
A
#
# COMPACT_ATOMS: atom_id res chain seq x y z
N MET A 1 6.67 -10.93 -22.25
CA MET A 1 5.93 -9.74 -22.72
C MET A 1 5.32 -9.09 -21.48
N SER A 2 6.05 -8.20 -20.81
CA SER A 2 5.52 -7.51 -19.62
C SER A 2 4.68 -6.35 -20.12
N GLN A 3 3.37 -6.44 -19.97
CA GLN A 3 2.45 -5.40 -20.37
C GLN A 3 2.78 -4.14 -19.56
N ASN A 4 3.36 -3.14 -20.22
CA ASN A 4 3.48 -1.78 -19.72
C ASN A 4 2.08 -1.14 -19.73
N THR A 5 1.14 -1.74 -19.00
CA THR A 5 -0.06 -1.02 -18.58
C THR A 5 0.44 0.06 -17.65
N THR A 6 0.20 1.33 -18.00
CA THR A 6 0.31 2.44 -17.06
C THR A 6 -0.64 2.14 -15.89
N SER A 7 -0.16 1.38 -14.91
CA SER A 7 -0.91 1.11 -13.69
C SER A 7 -1.08 2.48 -13.04
N LEU A 8 -2.32 2.92 -12.92
CA LEU A 8 -2.68 4.10 -12.15
C LEU A 8 -3.01 3.63 -10.74
N LEU A 9 -2.58 4.40 -9.75
CA LEU A 9 -2.99 4.22 -8.37
C LEU A 9 -3.77 5.47 -7.95
N ALA A 10 -5.00 5.28 -7.51
CA ALA A 10 -5.78 6.30 -6.85
C ALA A 10 -6.24 5.82 -5.47
N LEU A 11 -6.20 6.72 -4.48
CA LEU A 11 -6.72 6.47 -3.14
C LEU A 11 -7.84 7.48 -2.86
N ASN A 12 -9.05 6.99 -2.59
CA ASN A 12 -10.27 7.82 -2.47
C ASN A 12 -10.51 8.75 -3.67
N GLY A 13 -10.14 8.30 -4.88
CA GLY A 13 -10.27 9.09 -6.11
C GLY A 13 -9.11 10.08 -6.35
N GLN A 14 -8.20 10.24 -5.39
CA GLN A 14 -7.00 11.05 -5.57
C GLN A 14 -5.89 10.21 -6.23
N VAL A 15 -5.48 10.62 -7.42
CA VAL A 15 -4.40 9.96 -8.18
C VAL A 15 -3.06 10.21 -7.50
N ILE A 16 -2.25 9.15 -7.35
CA ILE A 16 -0.87 9.26 -6.88
C ILE A 16 0.05 9.35 -8.10
N PRO A 17 0.70 10.51 -8.33
CA PRO A 17 1.55 10.73 -9.50
C PRO A 17 2.90 10.04 -9.30
N LEU A 18 2.98 8.76 -9.64
CA LEU A 18 4.21 7.98 -9.62
C LEU A 18 4.65 7.65 -11.06
N GLN A 19 5.92 7.88 -11.34
CA GLN A 19 6.57 7.40 -12.57
C GLN A 19 7.04 5.96 -12.39
N ARG A 20 7.08 5.19 -13.49
CA ARG A 20 7.51 3.78 -13.47
C ARG A 20 6.80 2.99 -12.35
N LEU A 21 5.48 3.18 -12.22
CA LEU A 21 4.69 2.50 -11.19
C LEU A 21 4.84 0.98 -11.34
N SER A 22 5.26 0.34 -10.25
CA SER A 22 5.27 -1.09 -10.07
C SER A 22 4.27 -1.45 -8.97
N VAL A 23 3.33 -2.32 -9.31
CA VAL A 23 2.31 -2.82 -8.38
C VAL A 23 2.47 -4.32 -8.27
N SER A 24 2.59 -4.82 -7.05
CA SER A 24 2.68 -6.24 -6.74
C SER A 24 1.62 -6.61 -5.71
N VAL A 25 0.88 -7.68 -5.95
CA VAL A 25 -0.09 -8.21 -4.98
C VAL A 25 0.52 -9.42 -4.28
N LYS A 26 0.46 -9.44 -2.96
CA LYS A 26 0.88 -10.57 -2.13
C LYS A 26 -0.30 -11.08 -1.31
N LEU A 27 -0.50 -12.40 -1.26
CA LEU A 27 -1.44 -13.04 -0.35
C LEU A 27 -0.65 -13.80 0.71
N ASN A 28 -0.69 -13.33 1.97
CA ASN A 28 -0.07 -14.06 3.07
C ASN A 28 -1.07 -15.09 3.60
N ILE A 29 -0.93 -16.35 3.17
CA ILE A 29 -1.67 -17.49 3.73
C ILE A 29 -0.89 -17.96 4.96
N ARG A 30 -1.44 -17.74 6.16
CA ARG A 30 -0.89 -18.35 7.37
C ARG A 30 -1.49 -19.74 7.53
N ASP A 31 -0.68 -20.77 7.35
CA ASP A 31 -1.02 -22.12 7.80
C ASP A 31 -0.97 -22.15 9.33
N LYS A 32 -2.02 -22.72 9.94
CA LYS A 32 -2.29 -22.70 11.39
C LYS A 32 -1.32 -23.61 12.19
N ASP A 33 -0.13 -23.92 11.68
CA ASP A 33 0.73 -24.97 12.24
C ASP A 33 2.22 -24.61 12.33
N ALA A 34 2.53 -23.37 12.73
CA ALA A 34 3.87 -23.00 13.15
C ALA A 34 3.86 -22.59 14.63
N SER A 35 4.12 -23.60 15.46
CA SER A 35 4.34 -23.55 16.89
C SER A 35 5.41 -22.53 17.31
N GLY A 36 5.08 -21.73 18.32
CA GLY A 36 6.04 -21.35 19.35
C GLY A 36 6.84 -20.07 19.12
N GLN A 37 6.62 -19.11 20.02
CA GLN A 37 7.53 -18.01 20.37
C GLN A 37 7.96 -17.05 19.24
N SER A 38 7.22 -15.95 19.11
CA SER A 38 7.89 -14.65 18.93
C SER A 38 7.05 -13.56 19.56
N SER A 39 7.46 -13.16 20.76
CA SER A 39 7.01 -11.95 21.42
C SER A 39 7.68 -10.77 20.72
N SER A 40 6.92 -9.96 19.99
CA SER A 40 7.16 -8.51 19.95
C SER A 40 5.93 -7.80 19.40
N THR A 41 5.49 -6.86 20.22
CA THR A 41 4.31 -6.01 20.12
C THR A 41 4.33 -5.18 18.83
N ALA A 42 3.76 -5.72 17.77
CA ALA A 42 3.01 -4.91 16.81
C ALA A 42 1.61 -5.50 16.86
N THR A 43 0.64 -4.68 17.21
CA THR A 43 -0.79 -4.93 17.03
C THR A 43 -1.07 -5.17 15.54
N SER A 44 -0.64 -6.32 15.04
CA SER A 44 -1.18 -6.96 13.86
C SER A 44 -2.59 -7.33 14.28
N GLU A 45 -3.53 -6.43 13.97
CA GLU A 45 -4.96 -6.70 14.06
C GLU A 45 -5.21 -8.13 13.60
N GLN A 46 -5.66 -8.91 14.57
CA GLN A 46 -5.53 -10.34 14.59
C GLN A 46 -6.18 -10.99 13.35
N GLY A 47 -5.44 -11.89 12.70
CA GLY A 47 -6.03 -13.11 12.14
C GLY A 47 -6.65 -13.08 10.74
N VAL A 48 -6.56 -12.01 9.95
CA VAL A 48 -7.16 -12.01 8.61
C VAL A 48 -6.13 -12.41 7.55
N LYS A 49 -6.53 -13.31 6.64
CA LYS A 49 -5.87 -13.60 5.36
C LYS A 49 -5.60 -12.28 4.62
N ALA A 50 -4.45 -11.65 4.86
CA ALA A 50 -4.19 -10.30 4.38
C ALA A 50 -3.70 -10.36 2.93
N LYS A 51 -4.50 -9.81 2.02
CA LYS A 51 -4.03 -9.39 0.70
C LYS A 51 -3.30 -8.06 0.90
N GLU A 52 -2.05 -8.02 0.49
CA GLU A 52 -1.20 -6.84 0.55
C GLU A 52 -0.95 -6.35 -0.89
N LEU A 53 -1.10 -5.05 -1.10
CA LEU A 53 -0.74 -4.38 -2.34
C LEU A 53 0.56 -3.60 -2.08
N GLN A 54 1.65 -4.06 -2.65
CA GLN A 54 2.92 -3.34 -2.64
C GLN A 54 2.99 -2.43 -3.87
N VAL A 55 3.33 -1.17 -3.63
CA VAL A 55 3.39 -0.15 -4.65
C VAL A 55 4.74 0.55 -4.53
N SER A 56 5.47 0.57 -5.64
CA SER A 56 6.74 1.28 -5.76
C SER A 56 6.75 2.12 -7.03
N GLY A 57 7.46 3.24 -7.01
CA GLY A 57 7.58 4.10 -8.18
C GLY A 57 8.58 5.22 -7.90
N LEU A 58 8.82 6.02 -8.94
CA LEU A 58 9.67 7.19 -8.87
C LEU A 58 8.83 8.46 -8.70
N ILE A 59 9.30 9.34 -7.84
CA ILE A 59 8.77 10.69 -7.70
C ILE A 59 9.78 11.63 -8.37
N PRO A 60 9.36 12.42 -9.37
CA PRO A 60 10.24 13.40 -9.98
C PRO A 60 10.75 14.41 -8.94
N PHE A 61 12.03 14.79 -9.02
CA PHE A 61 12.65 15.73 -8.08
C PHE A 61 12.00 17.13 -8.09
N ASN A 62 11.39 17.50 -9.20
CA ASN A 62 10.65 18.74 -9.37
C ASN A 62 9.23 18.71 -8.79
N HIS A 63 8.77 17.57 -8.25
CA HIS A 63 7.43 17.38 -7.70
C HIS A 63 7.45 16.91 -6.23
N PRO A 64 8.04 17.69 -5.31
CA PRO A 64 8.10 17.35 -3.88
C PRO A 64 6.71 17.23 -3.23
N GLU A 65 5.69 17.89 -3.79
CA GLU A 65 4.30 17.78 -3.33
C GLU A 65 3.76 16.35 -3.40
N SER A 66 4.26 15.54 -4.33
CA SER A 66 3.87 14.13 -4.47
C SER A 66 4.35 13.32 -3.28
N LEU A 67 5.57 13.58 -2.80
CA LEU A 67 6.11 12.96 -1.60
C LEU A 67 5.31 13.38 -0.37
N THR A 68 5.06 14.69 -0.21
CA THR A 68 4.22 15.21 0.88
C THR A 68 2.82 14.61 0.87
N LEU A 69 2.23 14.42 -0.30
CA LEU A 69 0.92 13.80 -0.46
C LEU A 69 0.90 12.36 0.06
N ILE A 70 1.87 11.54 -0.36
CA ILE A 70 1.95 10.13 0.02
C ILE A 70 2.11 10.00 1.55
N PHE A 71 3.00 10.79 2.15
CA PHE A 71 3.19 10.78 3.61
C PHE A 71 1.95 11.25 4.36
N ARG A 72 1.32 12.34 3.90
CA ARG A 72 0.04 12.80 4.47
C ARG A 72 -1.03 11.72 4.43
N LEU A 73 -1.15 10.98 3.33
CA LEU A 73 -2.11 9.88 3.23
C LEU A 73 -1.76 8.72 4.18
N ALA A 74 -0.48 8.40 4.34
CA ALA A 74 -0.02 7.35 5.24
C ALA A 74 -0.28 7.69 6.73
N GLU A 75 -0.13 8.96 7.10
CA GLU A 75 -0.34 9.46 8.46
C GLU A 75 -1.80 9.76 8.79
N ALA A 76 -2.66 9.88 7.77
CA ALA A 76 -4.06 10.23 7.96
C ALA A 76 -4.78 9.20 8.85
N LYS A 77 -5.60 9.74 9.77
CA LYS A 77 -6.48 8.96 10.63
C LYS A 77 -7.93 9.14 10.21
N GLY A 78 -8.72 8.08 10.36
CA GLY A 78 -10.17 8.13 10.24
C GLY A 78 -10.81 8.76 11.47
N SER A 79 -12.14 8.87 11.45
CA SER A 79 -12.96 9.53 12.48
C SER A 79 -12.83 8.93 13.89
N ASN A 80 -12.37 7.69 13.98
CA ASN A 80 -12.18 6.93 15.22
C ASN A 80 -10.72 6.94 15.72
N GLY A 81 -9.83 7.74 15.10
CA GLY A 81 -8.40 7.77 15.43
C GLY A 81 -7.58 6.58 14.90
N ALA A 82 -8.23 5.60 14.26
CA ALA A 82 -7.59 4.51 13.54
C ALA A 82 -7.02 5.01 12.19
N GLN A 83 -6.20 4.20 11.52
CA GLN A 83 -5.68 4.58 10.20
C GLN A 83 -6.80 4.82 9.19
N GLN A 84 -6.60 5.80 8.31
CA GLN A 84 -7.57 6.11 7.27
C GLN A 84 -7.71 4.94 6.30
N VAL A 85 -8.96 4.55 6.03
CA VAL A 85 -9.29 3.53 5.02
C VAL A 85 -9.45 4.23 3.67
N TYR A 86 -8.73 3.74 2.68
CA TYR A 86 -8.74 4.28 1.33
C TYR A 86 -9.41 3.30 0.37
N ARG A 87 -10.31 3.82 -0.46
CA ARG A 87 -10.79 3.14 -1.66
C ARG A 87 -9.68 3.11 -2.70
N ILE A 88 -9.29 1.92 -3.12
CA ILE A 88 -8.19 1.68 -4.05
C ILE A 88 -8.73 1.69 -5.48
N GLY A 89 -8.27 2.65 -6.26
CA GLY A 89 -8.43 2.71 -7.71
C GLY A 89 -7.18 2.21 -8.39
N ASN A 90 -7.09 0.90 -8.60
CA ASN A 90 -6.03 0.24 -9.35
C ASN A 90 -6.56 -1.07 -9.97
N LEU A 91 -6.12 -1.40 -11.18
CA LEU A 91 -6.62 -2.57 -11.91
C LEU A 91 -6.19 -3.89 -11.22
N ASP A 92 -4.94 -3.97 -10.78
CA ASP A 92 -4.36 -5.17 -10.15
C ASP A 92 -5.02 -5.47 -8.80
N ALA A 93 -5.27 -4.43 -8.00
CA ALA A 93 -6.03 -4.53 -6.76
C ALA A 93 -7.46 -5.01 -7.01
N ARG A 94 -8.14 -4.50 -8.05
CA ARG A 94 -9.49 -4.94 -8.43
C ARG A 94 -9.51 -6.39 -8.89
N ALA A 95 -8.49 -6.84 -9.63
CA ALA A 95 -8.38 -8.23 -10.10
C ALA A 95 -8.35 -9.22 -8.94
N VAL A 96 -7.80 -8.83 -7.79
CA VAL A 96 -7.78 -9.65 -6.57
C VAL A 96 -8.91 -9.32 -5.59
N ASN A 97 -9.94 -8.58 -6.00
CA ASN A 97 -11.05 -8.15 -5.15
C ASN A 97 -10.61 -7.30 -3.93
N MET A 98 -9.51 -6.56 -4.04
CA MET A 98 -9.04 -5.61 -3.03
C MET A 98 -9.54 -4.20 -3.39
N GLN A 99 -10.66 -3.79 -2.77
CA GLN A 99 -11.31 -2.50 -3.08
C GLN A 99 -10.95 -1.39 -2.10
N GLN A 100 -10.54 -1.76 -0.90
CA GLN A 100 -10.18 -0.84 0.18
C GLN A 100 -8.92 -1.35 0.88
N GLY A 101 -8.14 -0.44 1.43
CA GLY A 101 -6.95 -0.77 2.21
C GLY A 101 -6.53 0.39 3.11
N ILE A 102 -5.64 0.05 4.03
CA ILE A 102 -4.94 1.01 4.90
C ILE A 102 -3.46 0.96 4.57
N PHE A 103 -2.72 2.02 4.89
CA PHE A 103 -1.26 1.96 4.85
C PHE A 103 -0.77 1.07 5.99
N SER A 104 0.13 0.14 5.71
CA SER A 104 0.69 -0.78 6.69
C SER A 104 2.19 -0.94 6.50
N GLY A 105 2.93 -1.23 7.57
CA GLY A 105 4.38 -1.38 7.51
C GLY A 105 5.08 -0.02 7.45
N ALA A 106 5.94 0.19 6.45
CA ALA A 106 6.71 1.41 6.29
C ALA A 106 6.41 2.08 4.94
N VAL A 107 6.31 3.40 4.95
CA VAL A 107 6.26 4.24 3.76
C VAL A 107 7.56 5.05 3.74
N GLY A 108 8.29 4.98 2.64
CA GLY A 108 9.59 5.62 2.50
C GLY A 108 9.89 5.97 1.06
N ALA A 109 10.80 6.91 0.87
CA ALA A 109 11.36 7.26 -0.42
C ALA A 109 12.88 7.35 -0.28
N THR A 110 13.60 6.78 -1.24
CA THR A 110 15.06 6.85 -1.34
C THR A 110 15.42 7.48 -2.68
N PRO A 111 16.52 8.28 -2.76
CA PRO A 111 17.03 8.74 -4.04
C PRO A 111 17.30 7.56 -4.98
N GLU A 112 16.93 7.68 -6.27
CA GLU A 112 17.36 6.71 -7.29
C GLU A 112 18.88 6.86 -7.45
N GLN A 113 19.63 5.76 -7.27
CA GLN A 113 21.08 5.71 -7.44
C GLN A 113 21.46 5.33 -8.86
#